data_AF-A0A7C1B612-F1
#
_entry.id   AF-A0A7C1B612-F1
#
_cell.length_a   1.000
_cell.length_b   1.000
_cell.length_c   1.000
_cell.angle_alpha   90.00
_cell.angle_beta   90.00
_cell.angle_gamma   90.00
#
_symmetry.space_group_name_H-M   'P 1'
#
loop_
_entity.id
_entity.type
_entity.pdbx_description
1 polymer ?
#
loop_
_entity_poly.entity_id
_entity_poly.type
_entity_poly.pdbx_seq_one_letter_code
_entity_poly.pdbx_strand_id
1 'polypeptide(L)'
;MPEVTVEMIKALRQKTNCGIMDCKRALVEADGDEAKAIKLLRKQGLAKAVERRDRSASEGAIFSYVHHDGRIGVLLQLNCETDFVARTDEFRQLGSDLCLQVAASAPRYVS
;
A
#
# COMPACT_ATOMS: atom_id res chain seq x y z
N MET A 1 -9.18 -14.48 28.16
CA MET A 1 -8.77 -14.04 26.81
C MET A 1 -9.44 -12.70 26.59
N PRO A 2 -8.72 -11.62 26.24
CA PRO A 2 -9.37 -10.34 25.96
C PRO A 2 -10.41 -10.55 24.86
N GLU A 3 -11.65 -10.14 25.13
CA GLU A 3 -12.78 -10.39 24.26
C GLU A 3 -12.71 -9.40 23.09
N VAL A 4 -12.06 -9.80 22.00
CA VAL A 4 -11.97 -8.97 20.78
C VAL A 4 -13.35 -8.82 20.17
N THR A 5 -13.92 -7.60 20.25
CA THR A 5 -15.27 -7.32 19.76
C THR A 5 -15.30 -7.06 18.26
N VAL A 6 -16.49 -7.16 17.67
CA VAL A 6 -16.72 -6.88 16.25
C VAL A 6 -16.42 -5.42 15.92
N GLU A 7 -16.72 -4.52 16.85
CA GLU A 7 -16.49 -3.08 16.74
C GLU A 7 -15.00 -2.77 16.64
N MET A 8 -14.17 -3.43 17.46
CA MET A 8 -12.71 -3.28 17.41
C MET A 8 -12.16 -3.74 16.06
N ILE A 9 -12.64 -4.88 15.54
CA ILE A 9 -12.23 -5.40 14.24
C ILE A 9 -12.63 -4.44 13.11
N LYS A 10 -13.86 -3.90 13.16
CA LYS A 10 -14.35 -2.91 12.18
C LYS A 10 -13.52 -1.63 12.21
N ALA A 11 -13.24 -1.09 13.40
CA ALA A 11 -12.44 0.13 13.57
C ALA A 11 -11.02 -0.05 13.03
N LEU A 12 -10.36 -1.16 13.38
CA LEU A 12 -9.01 -1.46 12.88
C LEU A 12 -8.99 -1.64 11.36
N ARG A 13 -9.99 -2.34 10.80
CA ARG A 13 -10.14 -2.49 9.34
C ARG A 13 -10.33 -1.15 8.64
N GLN A 14 -11.16 -0.26 9.17
CA GLN A 14 -11.38 1.06 8.57
C GLN A 14 -10.09 1.89 8.51
N LYS A 15 -9.22 1.78 9.53
CA LYS A 15 -7.94 2.51 9.55
C LYS A 15 -6.85 1.88 8.67
N THR A 16 -6.84 0.57 8.53
CA THR A 16 -5.73 -0.17 7.88
C THR A 16 -6.07 -0.73 6.52
N ASN A 17 -7.37 -0.78 6.17
CA ASN A 17 -7.94 -1.46 5.01
C ASN A 17 -7.53 -2.94 4.87
N CYS A 18 -7.04 -3.56 5.95
CA CYS A 18 -6.63 -4.96 5.97
C CYS A 18 -7.84 -5.91 5.99
N GLY A 19 -7.61 -7.18 5.64
CA GLY A 19 -8.64 -8.20 5.68
C GLY A 19 -9.22 -8.39 7.09
N ILE A 20 -10.52 -8.69 7.20
CA ILE A 20 -11.22 -8.85 8.49
C ILE A 20 -10.51 -9.87 9.39
N MET A 21 -10.09 -11.01 8.81
CA MET A 21 -9.41 -12.06 9.55
C MET A 21 -8.00 -11.67 9.99
N ASP A 22 -7.28 -10.88 9.18
CA ASP A 22 -5.97 -10.35 9.57
C ASP A 22 -6.13 -9.39 10.76
N CYS A 23 -7.12 -8.48 10.70
CA CYS A 23 -7.43 -7.56 11.79
C CYS A 23 -7.81 -8.29 13.07
N LYS A 24 -8.67 -9.32 12.99
CA LYS A 24 -9.06 -10.14 14.14
C LYS A 24 -7.85 -10.84 14.76
N ARG A 25 -7.02 -11.51 13.95
CA ARG A 25 -5.82 -12.21 14.44
C ARG A 25 -4.84 -11.24 15.09
N ALA A 26 -4.58 -10.10 14.46
CA ALA A 26 -3.70 -9.08 15.00
C ALA A 26 -4.21 -8.52 16.33
N LEU A 27 -5.52 -8.30 16.48
CA LEU A 27 -6.12 -7.87 17.75
C LEU A 27 -6.04 -8.95 18.83
N VAL A 28 -6.23 -10.22 18.49
CA VAL A 28 -6.08 -11.33 19.45
C VAL A 28 -4.63 -11.44 19.94
N GLU A 29 -3.64 -11.38 19.04
CA GLU A 29 -2.22 -11.42 19.37
C GLU A 29 -1.74 -10.15 20.11
N ALA A 30 -2.43 -9.03 19.88
CA ALA A 30 -2.19 -7.77 20.57
C ALA A 30 -2.96 -7.63 21.89
N ASP A 31 -3.69 -8.66 22.33
CA ASP A 31 -4.54 -8.60 23.54
C ASP A 31 -5.55 -7.44 23.53
N GLY A 32 -6.05 -7.09 22.34
CA GLY A 32 -6.98 -5.97 22.12
C GLY A 32 -6.31 -4.59 21.97
N ASP A 33 -4.98 -4.48 22.11
CA ASP A 33 -4.26 -3.23 21.88
C ASP A 33 -4.21 -2.88 20.38
N GLU A 34 -4.90 -1.81 20.00
CA GLU A 34 -4.97 -1.35 18.61
C GLU A 34 -3.60 -0.92 18.05
N ALA A 35 -2.79 -0.21 18.84
CA ALA A 35 -1.49 0.29 18.38
C ALA A 35 -0.51 -0.86 18.14
N LYS A 36 -0.53 -1.87 19.02
CA LYS A 36 0.24 -3.10 18.84
C LYS A 36 -0.29 -3.91 17.66
N ALA A 37 -1.62 -4.01 17.47
CA ALA A 37 -2.22 -4.69 16.33
C ALA A 37 -1.83 -4.04 14.99
N ILE A 38 -1.80 -2.70 14.89
CA ILE A 38 -1.34 -1.99 13.69
C ILE A 38 0.11 -2.33 13.37
N LYS A 39 0.99 -2.40 14.37
CA LYS A 39 2.40 -2.79 14.18
C LYS A 39 2.50 -4.23 13.65
N LEU A 40 1.71 -5.16 14.20
CA LEU A 40 1.64 -6.54 13.72
C LEU A 40 1.16 -6.61 12.27
N LEU A 41 0.08 -5.91 11.92
CA LEU A 41 -0.44 -5.85 10.56
C LEU A 41 0.58 -5.29 9.56
N ARG A 42 1.32 -4.24 9.95
CA ARG A 42 2.41 -3.70 9.11
C ARG A 42 3.49 -4.75 8.85
N LYS A 43 3.96 -5.45 9.89
CA LYS A 43 4.96 -6.51 9.77
C LYS A 43 4.46 -7.67 8.88
N GLN A 44 3.21 -8.08 9.06
CA GLN A 44 2.58 -9.11 8.22
C GLN A 44 2.42 -8.66 6.76
N GLY A 45 2.05 -7.40 6.53
CA GLY A 45 1.95 -6.83 5.19
C GLY A 45 3.28 -6.83 4.44
N LEU A 46 4.37 -6.50 5.13
CA LEU A 46 5.75 -6.59 4.60
C LEU A 46 6.10 -8.03 4.21
N ALA A 47 5.80 -9.01 5.06
CA ALA A 47 6.05 -10.42 4.76
C ALA A 47 5.25 -10.88 3.51
N LYS A 48 3.96 -10.55 3.44
CA LYS A 48 3.11 -10.85 2.27
C LYS A 48 3.61 -10.19 0.99
N ALA A 49 4.19 -8.99 1.07
CA ALA A 49 4.77 -8.31 -0.08
C ALA A 49 6.01 -9.06 -0.59
N VAL A 50 6.87 -9.53 0.32
CA VAL A 50 8.05 -10.34 -0.04
C VAL A 50 7.64 -11.65 -0.71
N GLU A 51 6.64 -12.36 -0.18
CA GLU A 51 6.11 -13.60 -0.77
C GLU A 51 5.53 -13.41 -2.18
N ARG A 52 5.10 -12.18 -2.51
CA ARG A 52 4.52 -11.84 -3.81
C ARG A 52 5.54 -11.28 -4.81
N ARG A 53 6.79 -11.07 -4.41
CA ARG A 53 7.82 -10.44 -5.24
C ARG A 53 8.05 -11.14 -6.58
N ASP A 54 7.98 -12.47 -6.59
CA ASP A 54 8.26 -13.28 -7.79
C ASP A 54 7.02 -13.48 -8.69
N ARG A 55 5.87 -12.90 -8.32
CA ARG A 55 4.67 -12.95 -9.16
C ARG A 55 4.82 -12.02 -10.36
N SER A 56 4.33 -12.48 -11.51
CA SER A 56 4.28 -11.65 -12.71
C SER A 56 3.28 -10.51 -12.52
N ALA A 57 3.73 -9.27 -12.78
CA ALA A 57 2.91 -8.07 -12.82
C ALA A 57 3.05 -7.43 -14.21
N SER A 58 2.29 -7.93 -15.18
CA SER A 58 2.35 -7.47 -16.58
C SER A 58 1.37 -6.35 -16.90
N GLU A 59 0.37 -6.13 -16.04
CA GLU A 59 -0.58 -5.02 -16.16
C GLU A 59 -0.06 -3.78 -15.41
N GLY A 60 -0.73 -2.64 -15.56
CA GLY A 60 -0.34 -1.40 -14.88
C GLY A 60 -0.76 -0.15 -15.61
N ALA A 61 -0.07 0.95 -15.33
CA ALA A 61 -0.25 2.22 -16.04
C ALA A 61 1.06 3.01 -16.15
N ILE A 62 1.13 3.86 -17.17
CA ILE A 62 2.15 4.89 -17.29
C ILE A 62 1.61 6.17 -16.66
N PHE A 63 2.37 6.70 -15.72
CA PHE A 63 2.12 7.96 -15.05
C PHE A 63 3.08 9.02 -15.59
N SER A 64 2.59 10.26 -15.64
CA SER A 64 3.41 11.40 -16.02
C SER A 64 3.16 12.57 -15.09
N TYR A 65 4.19 13.36 -14.85
CA TYR A 65 4.11 14.60 -14.10
C TYR A 65 4.98 15.65 -14.76
N VAL A 66 4.43 16.86 -14.93
CA VAL A 66 5.18 18.03 -15.37
C VAL A 66 5.11 19.05 -14.26
N HIS A 67 6.26 19.48 -13.77
CA HIS A 67 6.33 20.50 -12.74
C HIS A 67 5.76 21.82 -13.24
N HIS A 68 5.26 22.65 -12.33
CA HIS A 68 4.47 23.84 -12.68
C HIS A 68 5.22 24.86 -13.54
N ASP A 69 6.56 24.85 -13.52
CA ASP A 69 7.42 25.72 -14.32
C ASP A 69 7.82 25.12 -15.67
N GLY A 70 7.36 23.90 -15.97
CA GLY A 70 7.62 23.18 -17.22
C GLY A 70 9.04 22.64 -17.38
N ARG A 71 9.91 22.75 -16.36
CA ARG A 71 11.33 22.38 -16.50
C ARG A 71 11.63 20.93 -16.13
N ILE A 72 10.80 20.34 -15.27
CA ILE A 72 10.95 18.96 -14.83
C ILE A 72 9.75 18.15 -15.33
N GLY A 73 10.05 17.07 -16.06
CA GLY A 73 9.08 16.07 -16.48
C GLY A 73 9.48 14.70 -15.94
N VAL A 74 8.50 13.94 -15.45
CA VAL A 74 8.67 12.55 -15.01
C VAL A 74 7.75 11.66 -15.81
N LEU A 75 8.28 10.52 -16.25
CA LEU A 75 7.51 9.37 -16.71
C LEU A 75 7.82 8.20 -15.79
N LEU A 76 6.77 7.53 -15.33
CA LEU A 76 6.86 6.39 -14.42
C LEU A 76 5.97 5.26 -14.92
N GLN A 77 6.55 4.07 -15.09
CA GLN A 77 5.78 2.86 -15.28
C GLN A 77 5.57 2.20 -13.92
N LEU A 78 4.31 2.01 -13.51
CA LEU A 78 3.95 1.27 -12.32
C LEU A 78 3.08 0.08 -12.70
N ASN A 79 3.56 -1.13 -12.37
CA ASN A 79 2.90 -2.38 -12.73
C ASN A 79 2.08 -2.98 -11.58
N CYS A 80 1.07 -3.75 -11.92
CA CYS A 80 0.26 -4.58 -11.02
C CYS A 80 -0.15 -5.90 -11.71
N GLU A 81 -0.78 -6.81 -10.96
CA GLU A 81 -1.16 -8.13 -11.49
C GLU A 81 -2.36 -8.06 -12.45
N THR A 82 -3.30 -7.13 -12.24
CA THR A 82 -4.54 -7.04 -13.05
C THR A 82 -4.86 -5.59 -13.45
N ASP A 83 -5.55 -5.42 -14.57
CA ASP A 83 -5.99 -4.11 -15.06
C ASP A 83 -7.02 -3.43 -14.15
N PHE A 84 -7.83 -4.21 -13.43
CA PHE A 84 -8.77 -3.71 -12.43
C PHE A 84 -8.07 -2.91 -11.34
N VAL A 85 -6.90 -3.37 -10.86
CA VAL A 85 -6.11 -2.66 -9.86
C VAL A 85 -5.55 -1.35 -10.42
N ALA A 86 -5.07 -1.35 -11.67
CA ALA A 86 -4.53 -0.15 -12.32
C ALA A 86 -5.56 0.99 -12.43
N ARG A 87 -6.85 0.68 -12.33
CA ARG A 87 -7.97 1.63 -12.45
C ARG A 87 -8.50 2.14 -11.12
N THR A 88 -8.01 1.64 -9.97
CA THR A 88 -8.46 2.15 -8.67
C THR A 88 -7.84 3.50 -8.35
N ASP A 89 -8.54 4.30 -7.54
CA ASP A 89 -8.09 5.63 -7.18
C ASP A 89 -6.82 5.57 -6.31
N GLU A 90 -6.69 4.56 -5.46
CA GLU A 90 -5.49 4.36 -4.63
C GLU A 90 -4.24 4.07 -5.48
N PHE A 91 -4.37 3.26 -6.54
CA PHE A 91 -3.26 2.96 -7.44
C PHE A 91 -2.86 4.20 -8.24
N ARG A 92 -3.84 4.97 -8.72
CA ARG A 92 -3.58 6.22 -9.45
C ARG A 92 -2.95 7.30 -8.58
N GLN A 93 -3.39 7.41 -7.33
CA GLN A 93 -2.80 8.30 -6.35
C GLN A 93 -1.35 7.91 -6.06
N LEU A 94 -1.08 6.62 -5.82
CA LEU A 94 0.28 6.12 -5.61
C LEU A 94 1.21 6.45 -6.79
N GLY A 95 0.77 6.19 -8.03
CA GLY A 95 1.57 6.53 -9.22
C GLY A 95 1.87 8.03 -9.32
N SER A 96 0.90 8.88 -8.96
CA SER A 96 1.06 10.34 -8.96
C SER A 96 2.04 10.80 -7.88
N ASP A 97 1.93 10.24 -6.66
CA ASP A 97 2.82 10.55 -5.54
C ASP A 97 4.26 10.11 -5.82
N LEU A 98 4.44 8.94 -6.44
CA LEU A 98 5.75 8.47 -6.87
C LEU A 98 6.36 9.39 -7.94
N CYS A 99 5.58 9.87 -8.90
CA CYS A 99 6.05 10.87 -9.87
C CYS A 99 6.56 12.15 -9.19
N LEU A 100 5.83 12.66 -8.20
CA LEU A 100 6.25 13.83 -7.41
C LEU A 100 7.56 13.55 -6.66
N GLN A 101 7.67 12.37 -6.03
CA GLN A 101 8.88 11.98 -5.32
C GLN A 101 10.09 11.88 -6.25
N VAL A 102 9.92 11.29 -7.44
CA VAL A 102 10.98 11.20 -8.46
C VAL A 102 11.40 12.59 -8.94
N ALA A 103 10.45 13.49 -9.20
CA ALA A 103 10.73 14.87 -9.59
C ALA A 103 11.57 15.61 -8.53
N ALA A 104 11.27 15.39 -7.24
CA ALA A 104 11.95 16.03 -6.13
C ALA A 104 13.33 15.44 -5.82
N SER A 105 13.49 14.12 -5.96
CA SER A 105 14.70 13.40 -5.51
C SER A 105 15.68 13.03 -6.64
N ALA A 106 15.26 13.11 -7.90
CA ALA A 106 16.05 12.75 -9.09
C ALA A 106 16.88 11.44 -8.93
N PRO A 107 16.24 10.32 -8.54
CA PRO A 107 16.95 9.07 -8.31
C PRO A 107 17.54 8.51 -9.61
N ARG A 108 18.69 7.84 -9.52
CA ARG A 108 19.36 7.23 -10.68
C ARG A 108 18.94 5.78 -10.95
N TYR A 109 18.43 5.08 -9.93
CA TYR A 109 18.12 3.66 -9.96
C TYR A 109 16.80 3.39 -9.22
N VAL A 110 16.15 2.29 -9.55
CA VAL A 110 14.89 1.84 -8.91
C VAL A 110 15.16 0.92 -7.72
N SER A 111 16.16 0.05 -7.81
CA SER A 111 16.56 -0.92 -6.77
C SER A 111 18.02 -1.32 -6.89
#